data_AF-V9E262-F1
#
_entry.id   AF-V9E262-F1
#
_cell.length_a   1.000
_cell.length_b   1.000
_cell.length_c   1.000
_cell.angle_alpha   90.00
_cell.angle_beta   90.00
_cell.angle_gamma   90.00
#
_symmetry.space_group_name_H-M   'P 1'
#
loop_
_entity.id
_entity.type
_entity.pdbx_description
1 polymer ?
#
loop_
_entity_poly.entity_id
_entity_poly.type
_entity_poly.pdbx_seq_one_letter_code
_entity_poly.pdbx_strand_id
1 'polypeptide(L)'
;MKRLFERFRATRGKPVTVTSTVTIRSLDRAWTAFVKRWNLEGREAFETMLKKREADRARLSVGELAGQVCRLSWDQDRRCCIAHFEDGCPHCRELGVARPDREEWRRTVETVPVTEVERDVIGHYQRALDEARRAGRARPQRDPSPVRGPPRTPPRSPEHQRGGRHEAPSYPA
;
A
#
# COMPACT_ATOMS: atom_id res chain seq x y z
N MET A 1 -21.63 4.64 5.10
CA MET A 1 -20.44 5.51 5.08
C MET A 1 -19.13 4.77 5.38
N LYS A 2 -19.06 3.84 6.35
CA LYS A 2 -17.83 3.11 6.70
C LYS A 2 -17.08 2.47 5.51
N ARG A 3 -17.76 1.69 4.67
CA ARG A 3 -17.16 1.03 3.49
C ARG A 3 -16.58 2.03 2.46
N LEU A 4 -17.21 3.19 2.30
CA LEU A 4 -16.72 4.24 1.42
C LEU A 4 -15.45 4.89 1.98
N PHE A 5 -15.37 5.06 3.30
CA PHE A 5 -14.17 5.55 3.96
C PHE A 5 -13.01 4.55 3.87
N GLU A 6 -13.28 3.26 4.04
CA GLU A 6 -12.29 2.19 3.84
C GLU A 6 -11.71 2.23 2.43
N ARG A 7 -12.58 2.26 1.41
CA ARG A 7 -12.18 2.41 0.00
C ARG A 7 -11.37 3.68 -0.23
N PHE A 8 -11.85 4.82 0.28
CA PHE A 8 -11.15 6.10 0.17
C PHE A 8 -9.73 6.04 0.76
N ARG A 9 -9.57 5.42 1.93
CA ARG A 9 -8.24 5.23 2.54
C ARG A 9 -7.38 4.23 1.78
N ALA A 10 -7.97 3.15 1.27
CA ALA A 10 -7.30 2.16 0.46
C ALA A 10 -6.69 2.76 -0.81
N THR A 11 -7.34 3.77 -1.44
CA THR A 11 -6.73 4.48 -2.59
C THR A 11 -5.37 5.10 -2.28
N ARG A 12 -5.09 5.41 -1.01
CA ARG A 12 -3.82 5.96 -0.52
C ARG A 12 -2.90 4.90 0.10
N GLY A 13 -3.27 3.62 0.03
CA GLY A 13 -2.54 2.53 0.67
C GLY A 13 -2.50 2.64 2.20
N LYS A 14 -3.50 3.27 2.81
CA LYS A 14 -3.56 3.46 4.26
C LYS A 14 -4.65 2.58 4.86
N PRO A 15 -4.37 1.84 5.94
CA PRO A 15 -5.39 1.07 6.63
C PRO A 15 -6.38 1.97 7.36
N VAL A 16 -7.52 1.39 7.74
CA VAL A 16 -8.50 1.96 8.67
C VAL A 16 -8.31 1.49 10.11
N THR A 17 -7.44 0.50 10.32
CA THR A 17 -7.06 0.01 11.64
C THR A 17 -5.90 0.82 12.21
N VAL A 18 -5.85 0.90 13.54
CA VAL A 18 -4.73 1.52 14.24
C VAL A 18 -3.49 0.64 14.04
N THR A 19 -2.39 1.28 13.66
CA THR A 19 -1.07 0.63 13.54
C THR A 19 -0.01 1.53 14.17
N SER A 20 1.25 1.08 14.21
CA SER A 20 2.37 1.91 14.69
C SER A 20 2.50 3.25 13.94
N THR A 21 2.01 3.34 12.69
CA THR A 21 2.09 4.55 11.86
C THR A 21 0.75 5.24 11.64
N VAL A 22 -0.37 4.57 11.98
CA VAL A 22 -1.74 5.10 11.84
C VAL A 22 -2.36 5.19 13.22
N THR A 23 -2.38 6.40 13.78
CA THR A 23 -2.96 6.66 15.10
C THR A 23 -4.45 6.96 15.01
N ILE A 24 -5.16 6.83 16.14
CA ILE A 24 -6.59 7.21 16.27
C ILE A 24 -6.80 8.65 15.77
N ARG A 25 -5.98 9.60 16.24
CA ARG A 25 -6.06 11.01 15.80
C ARG A 25 -5.88 11.17 14.28
N SER A 26 -5.04 10.34 13.65
CA SER A 26 -4.86 10.37 12.19
C SER A 26 -6.07 9.81 11.43
N LEU A 27 -6.77 8.83 12.03
CA LEU A 27 -8.00 8.27 11.48
C LEU A 27 -9.15 9.28 11.59
N ASP A 28 -9.30 9.96 12.74
CA ASP A 28 -10.32 11.01 12.91
C ASP A 28 -10.13 12.16 11.92
N ARG A 29 -8.91 12.65 11.78
CA ARG A 29 -8.60 13.71 10.78
C ARG A 29 -8.94 13.26 9.37
N ALA A 30 -8.64 12.01 9.03
CA ALA A 30 -8.97 11.47 7.72
C ALA A 30 -10.48 11.30 7.52
N TRP A 31 -11.20 10.89 8.56
CA TRP A 31 -12.66 10.80 8.55
C TRP A 31 -13.30 12.17 8.33
N THR A 32 -12.87 13.20 9.09
CA THR A 32 -13.35 14.58 8.89
C THR A 32 -13.07 15.07 7.47
N ALA A 33 -11.88 14.81 6.93
CA ALA A 33 -11.54 15.19 5.55
C ALA A 33 -12.39 14.44 4.51
N PHE A 34 -12.67 13.16 4.75
CA PHE A 34 -13.55 12.33 3.93
C PHE A 34 -14.98 12.89 3.91
N VAL A 35 -15.58 13.15 5.08
CA VAL A 35 -16.94 13.70 5.19
C VAL A 35 -17.02 15.09 4.56
N LYS A 36 -16.05 15.98 4.82
CA LYS A 36 -16.01 17.31 4.19
C LYS A 36 -16.00 17.23 2.66
N ARG A 37 -15.20 16.33 2.10
CA ARG A 37 -15.12 16.15 0.64
C ARG A 37 -16.40 15.53 0.07
N TRP A 38 -16.95 14.51 0.74
CA TRP A 38 -18.23 13.90 0.37
C TRP A 38 -19.36 14.94 0.31
N ASN A 39 -19.45 15.79 1.34
CA ASN A 39 -20.48 16.83 1.41
C ASN A 39 -20.27 17.94 0.37
N LEU A 40 -19.02 18.26 0.02
CA LEU A 40 -18.71 19.30 -0.97
C LEU A 40 -18.94 18.84 -2.41
N GLU A 41 -18.48 17.64 -2.77
CA GLU A 41 -18.54 17.12 -4.15
C GLU A 41 -19.92 16.54 -4.48
N GLY A 42 -20.68 16.12 -3.47
CA GLY A 42 -21.89 15.35 -3.66
C GLY A 42 -21.60 13.88 -4.00
N ARG A 43 -22.62 13.04 -3.82
CA ARG A 43 -22.49 11.57 -3.88
C ARG A 43 -21.91 11.07 -5.21
N GLU A 44 -22.51 11.45 -6.34
CA GLU A 44 -22.15 10.88 -7.65
C GLU A 44 -20.74 11.28 -8.09
N ALA A 45 -20.38 12.55 -7.92
CA ALA A 45 -19.06 13.04 -8.28
C ALA A 45 -17.97 12.40 -7.40
N PHE A 46 -18.24 12.27 -6.09
CA PHE A 46 -17.32 11.59 -5.18
C PHE A 46 -17.13 10.12 -5.55
N GLU A 47 -18.21 9.38 -5.80
CA GLU A 47 -18.13 7.96 -6.17
C GLU A 47 -17.39 7.76 -7.49
N THR A 48 -17.60 8.65 -8.47
CA THR A 48 -16.88 8.64 -9.76
C THR A 48 -15.38 8.89 -9.57
N MET A 49 -15.03 9.91 -8.79
CA MET A 49 -13.65 10.21 -8.42
C MET A 49 -12.99 9.04 -7.69
N LEU A 50 -13.70 8.43 -6.75
CA LEU A 50 -13.21 7.28 -5.98
C LEU A 50 -12.92 6.10 -6.90
N LYS A 51 -13.86 5.73 -7.77
CA LYS A 51 -13.67 4.65 -8.76
C LYS A 51 -12.44 4.90 -9.65
N LYS A 52 -12.27 6.13 -10.13
CA LYS A 52 -11.08 6.50 -10.93
C LYS A 52 -9.78 6.29 -10.15
N ARG A 53 -9.73 6.73 -8.89
CA ARG A 53 -8.54 6.54 -8.03
C ARG A 53 -8.27 5.07 -7.70
N GLU A 54 -9.31 4.27 -7.53
CA GLU A 54 -9.18 2.82 -7.34
C GLU A 54 -8.60 2.15 -8.59
N ALA A 55 -9.10 2.51 -9.77
CA ALA A 55 -8.57 2.00 -11.04
C ALA A 55 -7.11 2.43 -11.26
N ASP A 56 -6.78 3.70 -10.98
CA ASP A 56 -5.41 4.19 -11.06
C ASP A 56 -4.49 3.46 -10.08
N ARG A 57 -4.96 3.22 -8.84
CA ARG A 57 -4.20 2.45 -7.86
C ARG A 57 -3.98 1.01 -8.32
N ALA A 58 -5.01 0.33 -8.81
CA ALA A 58 -4.90 -1.04 -9.31
C ALA A 58 -3.90 -1.16 -10.46
N ARG A 59 -3.79 -0.11 -11.30
CA ARG A 59 -2.89 -0.05 -12.46
C ARG A 59 -1.45 0.35 -12.12
N LEU A 60 -1.24 1.14 -11.06
CA LEU A 60 0.06 1.79 -10.80
C LEU A 60 0.73 1.37 -9.48
N SER A 61 -0.02 0.81 -8.53
CA SER A 61 0.52 0.41 -7.23
C SER A 61 1.31 -0.89 -7.35
N VAL A 62 2.60 -0.84 -7.01
CA VAL A 62 3.48 -2.03 -6.95
C VAL A 62 2.82 -3.15 -6.15
N GLY A 63 2.24 -2.85 -5.00
CA GLY A 63 1.59 -3.86 -4.15
C GLY A 63 0.33 -4.47 -4.77
N GLU A 64 -0.48 -3.68 -5.49
CA GLU A 64 -1.68 -4.21 -6.16
C GLU A 64 -1.30 -5.08 -7.36
N LEU A 65 -0.33 -4.63 -8.14
CA LEU A 65 0.22 -5.35 -9.28
C LEU A 65 0.90 -6.65 -8.82
N ALA A 66 1.68 -6.61 -7.75
CA ALA A 66 2.27 -7.80 -7.14
C ALA A 66 1.20 -8.82 -6.71
N GLY A 67 0.09 -8.34 -6.14
CA GLY A 67 -1.05 -9.19 -5.78
C GLY A 67 -1.75 -9.79 -7.00
N GLN A 68 -1.93 -9.02 -8.08
CA GLN A 68 -2.50 -9.52 -9.34
C GLN A 68 -1.61 -10.57 -9.98
N VAL A 69 -0.31 -10.28 -10.14
CA VAL A 69 0.70 -11.24 -10.64
C VAL A 69 0.70 -12.51 -9.80
N CYS A 70 0.60 -12.37 -8.47
CA CYS A 70 0.56 -13.50 -7.57
C CYS A 70 -0.66 -14.38 -7.82
N ARG A 71 -1.86 -13.80 -7.84
CA ARG A 71 -3.10 -14.54 -8.13
C ARG A 71 -3.03 -15.26 -9.47
N LEU A 72 -2.65 -14.55 -10.55
CA LEU A 72 -2.54 -15.16 -11.87
C LEU A 72 -1.56 -16.33 -11.89
N SER A 73 -0.43 -16.21 -11.18
CA SER A 73 0.54 -17.31 -11.10
C SER A 73 -0.03 -18.54 -10.40
N TRP A 74 -0.79 -18.33 -9.31
CA TRP A 74 -1.47 -19.41 -8.60
C TRP A 74 -2.61 -20.03 -9.42
N ASP A 75 -3.35 -19.23 -10.19
CA ASP A 75 -4.41 -19.71 -11.09
C ASP A 75 -3.86 -20.58 -12.23
N GLN A 76 -2.56 -20.50 -12.50
CA GLN A 76 -1.83 -21.37 -13.44
C GLN A 76 -1.09 -22.52 -12.73
N ASP A 77 -1.36 -22.77 -11.45
CA ASP A 77 -0.69 -23.79 -10.62
C ASP A 77 0.83 -23.62 -10.51
N ARG A 78 1.35 -22.38 -10.65
CA ARG A 78 2.78 -22.12 -10.39
C ARG A 78 3.06 -22.10 -8.89
N ARG A 79 4.20 -22.70 -8.52
CA ARG A 79 4.68 -22.78 -7.13
C ARG A 79 4.93 -21.41 -6.48
N CYS A 80 5.22 -20.38 -7.27
CA CYS A 80 5.41 -19.02 -6.80
C CYS A 80 5.22 -18.02 -7.94
N CYS A 81 5.14 -16.73 -7.60
CA CYS A 81 4.99 -15.66 -8.58
C CYS A 81 6.28 -14.87 -8.81
N ILE A 82 6.40 -14.19 -9.95
CA ILE A 82 7.60 -13.38 -10.25
C ILE A 82 7.81 -12.24 -9.24
N ALA A 83 6.75 -11.70 -8.64
CA ALA A 83 6.88 -10.72 -7.57
C ALA A 83 7.56 -11.31 -6.32
N HIS A 84 7.40 -12.62 -6.08
CA HIS A 84 8.14 -13.32 -5.02
C HIS A 84 9.61 -13.48 -5.37
N PHE A 85 9.91 -13.88 -6.61
CA PHE A 85 11.27 -13.95 -7.12
C PHE A 85 12.01 -12.60 -7.07
N GLU A 86 11.36 -11.48 -7.45
CA GLU A 86 12.03 -10.17 -7.58
C GLU A 86 12.11 -9.34 -6.29
N ASP A 87 11.05 -9.32 -5.47
CA ASP A 87 10.93 -8.43 -4.31
C ASP A 87 10.44 -9.15 -3.04
N GLY A 88 10.11 -10.44 -3.14
CA GLY A 88 9.64 -11.23 -2.01
C GLY A 88 8.19 -10.94 -1.64
N CYS A 89 7.27 -11.09 -2.60
CA CYS A 89 5.80 -11.06 -2.45
C CYS A 89 5.33 -11.55 -1.06
N PRO A 90 4.57 -10.72 -0.32
CA PRO A 90 4.03 -11.08 1.00
C PRO A 90 3.14 -12.31 0.99
N HIS A 91 2.28 -12.47 -0.03
CA HIS A 91 1.33 -13.58 -0.09
C HIS A 91 2.03 -14.94 -0.20
N CYS A 92 3.02 -15.07 -1.11
CA CYS A 92 3.83 -16.29 -1.19
C CYS A 92 4.61 -16.56 0.11
N ARG A 93 5.08 -15.49 0.79
CA ARG A 93 5.79 -15.63 2.07
C ARG A 93 4.87 -16.12 3.19
N GLU A 94 3.64 -15.62 3.25
CA GLU A 94 2.62 -16.06 4.20
C GLU A 94 2.26 -17.54 3.99
N LEU A 95 2.29 -18.01 2.74
CA LEU A 95 2.11 -19.42 2.38
C LEU A 95 3.36 -20.28 2.63
N GLY A 96 4.43 -19.72 3.21
CA GLY A 96 5.66 -20.45 3.53
C GLY A 96 6.50 -20.84 2.32
N VAL A 97 6.23 -20.27 1.14
CA VAL A 97 7.00 -20.55 -0.07
C VAL A 97 8.37 -19.90 0.05
N ALA A 98 9.43 -20.70 -0.14
CA ALA A 98 10.79 -20.20 -0.18
C ALA A 98 11.00 -19.34 -1.43
N ARG A 99 11.79 -18.27 -1.30
CA ARG A 99 12.10 -17.41 -2.44
C ARG A 99 12.98 -18.20 -3.41
N PRO A 100 12.52 -18.41 -4.66
CA PRO A 100 13.28 -19.18 -5.61
C PRO A 100 14.55 -18.44 -6.00
N ASP A 101 15.60 -19.20 -6.29
CA ASP A 101 16.75 -18.65 -7.00
C ASP A 101 16.44 -18.48 -8.51
N ARG A 102 17.43 -18.01 -9.26
CA ARG A 102 17.28 -17.75 -10.70
C ARG A 102 17.04 -19.02 -11.50
N GLU A 103 17.61 -20.14 -11.09
CA GLU A 103 17.49 -21.42 -11.78
C GLU A 103 16.14 -22.07 -11.50
N GLU A 104 15.72 -22.06 -10.24
CA GLU A 104 14.40 -22.53 -9.81
C GLU A 104 13.28 -21.73 -10.47
N TRP A 105 13.42 -20.41 -10.54
CA TRP A 105 12.46 -19.57 -11.25
C TRP A 105 12.41 -19.91 -12.74
N ARG A 106 13.57 -20.09 -13.40
CA ARG A 106 13.63 -20.47 -14.80
C ARG A 106 12.91 -21.81 -15.05
N ARG A 107 13.20 -22.83 -14.24
CA ARG A 107 12.51 -24.14 -14.33
C ARG A 107 10.99 -24.00 -14.13
N THR A 108 10.56 -23.11 -13.23
CA THR A 108 9.13 -22.85 -12.99
C THR A 108 8.43 -22.31 -14.22
N VAL A 109 9.01 -21.31 -14.88
CA VAL A 109 8.42 -20.71 -16.10
C VAL A 109 8.59 -21.57 -17.35
N GLU A 110 9.56 -22.48 -17.39
CA GLU A 110 9.68 -23.49 -18.43
C GLU A 110 8.59 -24.57 -18.29
N THR A 111 8.30 -25.00 -17.05
CA THR A 111 7.28 -26.02 -16.77
C THR A 111 5.88 -25.48 -16.99
N VAL A 112 5.61 -24.25 -16.53
CA VAL A 112 4.33 -23.57 -16.68
C VAL A 112 4.59 -22.18 -17.28
N PRO A 113 4.52 -22.03 -18.61
CA PRO A 113 4.80 -20.77 -19.28
C PRO A 113 3.90 -19.63 -18.84
N VAL A 114 4.43 -18.41 -18.91
CA VAL A 114 3.70 -17.16 -18.64
C VAL A 114 2.72 -16.88 -19.78
N THR A 115 1.45 -16.74 -19.45
CA THR A 115 0.39 -16.39 -20.40
C THR A 115 0.54 -14.95 -20.89
N GLU A 116 -0.18 -14.58 -21.95
CA GLU A 116 -0.15 -13.21 -22.48
C GLU A 116 -0.71 -12.19 -21.47
N VAL A 117 -1.83 -12.52 -20.82
CA VAL A 117 -2.45 -11.69 -19.79
C VAL A 117 -1.47 -11.44 -18.65
N GLU A 118 -0.77 -12.49 -18.19
CA GLU A 118 0.25 -12.34 -17.16
C GLU A 118 1.42 -11.50 -17.60
N ARG A 119 1.88 -11.65 -18.84
CA ARG A 119 3.00 -10.88 -19.38
C ARG A 119 2.72 -9.37 -19.33
N ASP A 120 1.49 -8.96 -19.64
CA ASP A 120 1.09 -7.55 -19.56
C ASP A 120 1.13 -7.04 -18.12
N VAL A 121 0.51 -7.76 -17.17
CA VAL A 121 0.48 -7.38 -15.76
C VAL A 121 1.88 -7.39 -15.14
N ILE A 122 2.73 -8.36 -15.51
CA ILE A 122 4.13 -8.44 -15.11
C ILE A 122 4.90 -7.21 -15.63
N GLY A 123 4.67 -6.81 -16.88
CA GLY A 123 5.27 -5.60 -17.45
C GLY A 123 4.87 -4.33 -16.67
N HIS A 124 3.59 -4.21 -16.28
CA HIS A 124 3.13 -3.12 -15.41
C HIS A 124 3.80 -3.16 -14.04
N TYR A 125 3.86 -4.34 -13.42
CA TYR A 125 4.50 -4.55 -12.12
C TYR A 125 5.97 -4.13 -12.14
N GLN A 126 6.76 -4.63 -13.10
CA GLN A 126 8.18 -4.33 -13.21
C GLN A 126 8.43 -2.83 -13.43
N ARG A 127 7.64 -2.18 -14.30
CA ARG A 127 7.71 -0.72 -14.49
C ARG A 127 7.45 0.05 -13.20
N ALA A 128 6.39 -0.30 -12.48
CA ALA A 128 6.04 0.35 -11.22
C ALA A 128 7.12 0.10 -10.14
N LEU A 129 7.68 -1.11 -10.09
CA LEU A 129 8.74 -1.49 -9.15
C LEU A 129 10.01 -0.69 -9.42
N ASP A 130 10.42 -0.57 -10.69
CA ASP A 130 11.59 0.22 -11.07
C ASP A 130 11.40 1.71 -10.82
N GLU A 131 10.20 2.24 -11.04
CA GLU A 131 9.86 3.61 -10.67
C GLU A 131 9.95 3.83 -9.16
N ALA A 132 9.40 2.93 -8.35
CA ALA A 132 9.49 3.00 -6.89
C ALA A 132 10.95 2.94 -6.40
N ARG A 133 11.76 2.05 -6.99
CA ARG A 133 13.20 1.95 -6.71
C ARG A 133 13.95 3.23 -7.10
N ARG A 134 13.63 3.83 -8.25
CA ARG A 134 14.19 5.11 -8.67
C ARG A 134 13.79 6.25 -7.74
N ALA A 135 12.52 6.36 -7.35
CA ALA A 135 12.04 7.36 -6.40
C ALA A 135 12.71 7.24 -5.02
N GLY A 136 12.98 6.00 -4.58
CA GLY A 136 13.74 5.74 -3.35
C GLY A 136 15.20 6.21 -3.43
N ARG A 137 15.87 6.02 -4.58
CA ARG A 137 17.25 6.49 -4.82
C ARG A 137 17.34 8.00 -5.06
N ALA A 138 16.33 8.59 -5.71
CA ALA A 138 16.25 10.02 -6.02
C ALA A 138 15.81 10.87 -4.83
N ARG A 139 15.89 10.36 -3.60
CA ARG A 139 15.79 11.15 -2.38
C ARG A 139 17.21 11.46 -1.91
N PRO A 140 17.86 12.54 -2.38
CA PRO A 140 19.02 13.07 -1.69
C PRO A 140 18.65 13.20 -0.21
N GLN A 141 19.51 12.66 0.65
CA GLN A 141 19.55 13.04 2.05
C GLN A 141 19.69 14.57 2.01
N ARG A 142 18.59 15.29 2.26
CA ARG A 142 18.64 16.74 2.42
C ARG A 142 19.55 16.93 3.62
N ASP A 143 20.80 17.30 3.36
CA ASP A 143 21.70 17.76 4.38
C ASP A 143 20.94 18.81 5.20
N PRO A 144 20.77 18.63 6.52
CA PRO A 144 20.22 19.67 7.34
C PRO A 144 21.28 20.78 7.44
N SER A 145 21.25 21.73 6.50
CA SER A 145 22.01 22.98 6.66
C SER A 145 21.66 23.60 8.02
N PRO A 146 22.65 23.99 8.83
CA PRO A 146 22.44 24.40 10.21
C PRO A 146 21.89 25.83 10.24
N VAL A 147 20.56 25.96 10.22
CA VAL A 147 19.92 27.24 10.50
C VAL A 147 19.83 27.41 12.01
N ARG A 148 20.56 28.41 12.50
CA ARG A 148 20.56 28.96 13.86
C ARG A 148 19.15 29.00 14.47
N GLY A 149 18.98 28.37 15.64
CA GLY A 149 17.78 28.50 16.48
C GLY A 149 17.69 29.87 17.17
N PRO A 150 16.49 30.25 17.66
CA PRO A 150 16.24 30.18 19.12
C PRO A 150 14.74 30.00 19.50
N PRO A 151 14.35 30.03 20.80
CA PRO A 151 14.84 29.26 21.94
C PRO A 151 13.86 28.15 22.35
N ARG A 152 14.37 27.24 23.19
CA ARG A 152 13.68 26.06 23.74
C ARG A 152 12.51 26.46 24.66
N THR A 153 11.33 25.95 24.37
CA THR A 153 10.22 25.89 25.35
C THR A 153 10.39 24.65 26.23
N PRO A 154 10.23 24.71 27.58
CA PRO A 154 10.48 23.58 28.46
C PRO A 154 9.43 22.46 28.29
N PRO A 155 9.77 21.19 28.60
CA PRO A 155 8.84 20.09 28.47
C PRO A 155 7.87 20.11 29.66
N ARG A 156 6.56 20.18 29.38
CA ARG A 156 5.54 19.70 30.32
C ARG A 156 4.96 18.40 29.76
N SER A 157 5.60 17.29 30.12
CA SER A 157 4.89 16.00 30.18
C SER A 157 3.94 16.04 31.37
N PRO A 158 2.74 15.48 31.20
CA PRO A 158 2.27 14.50 32.15
C PRO A 158 2.23 13.13 31.47
N GLU A 159 3.01 12.22 32.04
CA GLU A 159 2.69 10.81 32.27
C GLU A 159 1.97 10.05 31.15
N HIS A 160 2.75 9.18 30.52
CA HIS A 160 2.27 8.00 29.80
C HIS A 160 1.35 7.17 30.70
N GLN A 161 0.04 7.31 30.52
CA GLN A 161 -0.84 6.18 30.76
C GLN A 161 -0.75 5.25 29.55
N ARG A 162 -0.22 4.04 29.79
CA ARG A 162 -0.38 2.89 28.88
C ARG A 162 -1.88 2.58 28.79
N GLY A 163 -2.58 3.24 27.89
CA GLY A 163 -3.94 2.91 27.48
C GLY A 163 -3.93 1.63 26.65
N GLY A 164 -4.83 0.71 26.98
CA GLY A 164 -4.87 -0.68 26.53
C GLY A 164 -5.08 -0.89 25.04
N ARG A 165 -5.55 -2.09 24.67
CA ARG A 165 -5.91 -2.42 23.29
C ARG A 165 -7.04 -1.49 22.84
N HIS A 166 -6.68 -0.39 22.17
CA HIS A 166 -7.65 0.55 21.65
C HIS A 166 -8.16 0.05 20.30
N GLU A 167 -9.43 -0.32 20.31
CA GLU A 167 -10.19 -0.66 19.11
C GLU A 167 -10.27 0.55 18.16
N ALA A 168 -10.33 0.28 16.85
CA ALA A 168 -10.45 1.35 15.87
C ALA A 168 -11.75 2.14 16.08
N PRO A 169 -11.79 3.45 15.78
CA PRO A 169 -13.01 4.24 15.90
C PRO A 169 -14.18 3.60 15.14
N SER A 170 -15.32 3.49 15.80
CA SER A 170 -16.57 3.05 15.16
C SER A 170 -17.13 4.19 14.31
N TYR A 171 -17.03 4.04 13.00
CA TYR A 171 -17.62 4.97 12.04
C TYR A 171 -19.08 4.60 11.75
N PRO A 172 -20.00 5.58 11.68
CA PRO A 172 -21.40 5.32 11.43
C PRO A 172 -21.63 4.59 10.09
N ALA A 173 -22.65 3.73 10.10
CA ALA A 173 -23.06 2.89 8.98
C ALA A 173 -23.43 3.70 7.74
#